data_AF-B4YVS8-F1
#
_entry.id   AF-B4YVS8-F1
#
_cell.length_a   1.000
_cell.length_b   1.000
_cell.length_c   1.000
_cell.angle_alpha   90.00
_cell.angle_beta   90.00
_cell.angle_gamma   90.00
#
_symmetry.space_group_name_H-M   'P 1'
#
loop_
_entity.id
_entity.type
_entity.pdbx_description
1 polymer ?
#
loop_
_entity_poly.entity_id
_entity_poly.type
_entity_poly.pdbx_seq_one_letter_code
_entity_poly.pdbx_strand_id
1 'polypeptide(L)'
;VADTHKEMQELDRSMAEALLSIGTVEGEIQTMRPVENLLLEDLNLEKVECLDFRQRVHEAGTHVDDVNNWASSIQAMGIELSDQLEHHIIAINERYEKLKRDIGCRWAALERALNDFGPASENFLVDLVEPPWQRAISTTNRLPYYIDHSAEHTQWDHPAMV
;
A
#
# COMPACT_ATOMS: atom_id res chain seq x y z
N VAL A 1 27.90 -10.09 -34.07
CA VAL A 1 27.79 -8.63 -34.33
C VAL A 1 26.36 -8.22 -34.69
N ALA A 2 25.64 -8.93 -35.57
CA ALA A 2 24.23 -8.61 -35.85
C ALA A 2 23.30 -8.87 -34.63
N ASP A 3 23.48 -9.99 -33.94
CA ASP A 3 22.65 -10.34 -32.77
C ASP A 3 22.89 -9.40 -31.58
N THR A 4 24.13 -8.97 -31.38
CA THR A 4 24.52 -8.08 -30.28
C THR A 4 23.92 -6.69 -30.40
N HIS A 5 23.80 -6.18 -31.64
CA HIS A 5 23.15 -4.90 -31.88
C HIS A 5 21.65 -4.95 -31.61
N LYS A 6 21.01 -6.08 -31.97
CA LYS A 6 19.58 -6.29 -31.72
C LYS A 6 19.28 -6.37 -30.22
N GLU A 7 20.08 -7.10 -29.45
CA GLU A 7 19.90 -7.24 -28.00
C GLU A 7 20.03 -5.88 -27.28
N MET A 8 21.01 -5.05 -27.68
CA MET A 8 21.12 -3.68 -27.17
C MET A 8 19.90 -2.82 -27.52
N GLN A 9 19.35 -2.94 -28.74
CA GLN A 9 18.12 -2.23 -29.12
C GLN A 9 16.91 -2.66 -28.29
N GLU A 10 16.79 -3.97 -28.00
CA GLU A 10 15.71 -4.48 -27.15
C GLU A 10 15.88 -4.04 -25.69
N LEU A 11 17.11 -3.95 -25.18
CA LEU A 11 17.38 -3.37 -23.87
C LEU A 11 16.95 -1.89 -23.83
N ASP A 12 17.35 -1.07 -24.80
CA ASP A 12 16.96 0.34 -24.86
C ASP A 12 15.42 0.50 -24.94
N ARG A 13 14.76 -0.34 -25.73
CA ARG A 13 13.29 -0.35 -25.85
C ARG A 13 12.62 -0.72 -24.51
N SER A 14 13.04 -1.82 -23.90
CA SER A 14 12.47 -2.28 -22.62
C SER A 14 12.71 -1.25 -21.50
N MET A 15 13.86 -0.58 -21.49
CA MET A 15 14.14 0.50 -20.54
C MET A 15 13.20 1.67 -20.72
N ALA A 16 12.92 2.09 -21.96
CA ALA A 16 11.97 3.16 -22.23
C ALA A 16 10.55 2.80 -21.78
N GLU A 17 10.12 1.56 -22.02
CA GLU A 17 8.81 1.04 -21.58
C GLU A 17 8.72 1.00 -20.04
N ALA A 18 9.75 0.47 -19.37
CA ALA A 18 9.82 0.44 -17.91
C ALA A 18 9.78 1.84 -17.30
N LEU A 19 10.55 2.79 -17.83
CA LEU A 19 10.57 4.18 -17.36
C LEU A 19 9.22 4.87 -17.51
N LEU A 20 8.52 4.66 -18.62
CA LEU A 20 7.19 5.20 -18.86
C LEU A 20 6.14 4.58 -17.93
N SER A 21 6.15 3.26 -17.79
CA SER A 21 5.23 2.53 -16.92
C SER A 21 5.42 2.90 -15.45
N ILE A 22 6.67 2.86 -14.95
CA ILE A 22 7.03 3.31 -13.59
C ILE A 22 6.63 4.76 -13.39
N GLY A 23 6.96 5.66 -14.32
CA GLY A 23 6.66 7.09 -14.18
C GLY A 23 5.17 7.38 -14.07
N THR A 24 4.33 6.62 -14.79
CA THR A 24 2.87 6.72 -14.70
C THR A 24 2.38 6.35 -13.30
N VAL A 25 2.81 5.18 -12.81
CA VAL A 25 2.40 4.66 -11.50
C VAL A 25 2.96 5.51 -10.35
N GLU A 26 4.19 6.01 -10.46
CA GLU A 26 4.79 6.96 -9.51
C GLU A 26 4.04 8.29 -9.45
N GLY A 27 3.62 8.82 -10.60
CA GLY A 27 2.83 10.05 -10.65
C GLY A 27 1.49 9.87 -9.94
N GLU A 28 0.83 8.74 -10.18
CA GLU A 28 -0.45 8.43 -9.53
C GLU A 28 -0.33 8.29 -8.01
N ILE A 29 0.62 7.49 -7.50
CA ILE A 29 0.76 7.31 -6.04
C ILE A 29 1.11 8.61 -5.30
N GLN A 30 1.82 9.54 -5.96
CA GLN A 30 2.12 10.87 -5.40
C GLN A 30 0.87 11.75 -5.25
N THR A 31 -0.15 11.53 -6.07
CA THR A 31 -1.42 12.27 -6.02
C THR A 31 -2.46 11.65 -5.10
N MET A 32 -2.25 10.41 -4.66
CA MET A 32 -3.17 9.72 -3.77
C MET A 32 -3.25 10.41 -2.40
N ARG A 33 -4.48 10.53 -1.87
CA ARG A 33 -4.69 11.07 -0.53
C ARG A 33 -4.03 10.15 0.51
N PRO A 34 -3.25 10.68 1.47
CA PRO A 34 -2.72 9.90 2.58
C PRO A 34 -3.84 9.18 3.35
N VAL A 35 -3.57 7.98 3.84
CA VAL A 35 -4.59 7.15 4.52
C VAL A 35 -5.13 7.85 5.76
N GLU A 36 -4.30 8.59 6.50
CA GLU A 36 -4.75 9.36 7.67
C GLU A 36 -5.76 10.47 7.36
N ASN A 37 -5.89 10.86 6.09
CA ASN A 37 -6.79 11.92 5.63
C ASN A 37 -8.04 11.38 4.91
N LEU A 38 -8.24 10.05 4.91
CA LEU A 38 -9.43 9.42 4.36
C LEU A 38 -10.60 9.51 5.33
N LEU A 39 -11.82 9.64 4.79
CA LEU A 39 -13.04 9.51 5.59
C LEU A 39 -13.33 8.02 5.83
N LEU A 40 -13.97 7.70 6.96
CA LEU A 40 -14.31 6.31 7.31
C LEU A 40 -15.20 5.64 6.26
N GLU A 41 -16.10 6.41 5.64
CA GLU A 41 -16.98 5.94 4.57
C GLU A 41 -16.24 5.56 3.29
N ASP A 42 -15.09 6.19 3.01
CA ASP A 42 -14.29 5.97 1.81
C ASP A 42 -13.32 4.78 1.93
N LEU A 43 -13.02 4.32 3.15
CA LEU A 43 -11.97 3.32 3.40
C LEU A 43 -12.14 2.01 2.61
N ASN A 44 -13.38 1.56 2.40
CA ASN A 44 -13.65 0.34 1.62
C ASN A 44 -13.42 0.56 0.12
N LEU A 45 -13.80 1.73 -0.40
CA LEU A 45 -13.57 2.09 -1.80
C LEU A 45 -12.06 2.19 -2.06
N GLU A 46 -11.36 2.92 -1.20
CA GLU A 46 -9.91 3.12 -1.27
C GLU A 46 -9.14 1.80 -1.15
N LYS A 47 -9.66 0.81 -0.40
CA LYS A 47 -9.09 -0.54 -0.38
C LYS A 47 -9.19 -1.25 -1.73
N VAL A 48 -10.32 -1.14 -2.42
CA VAL A 48 -10.51 -1.72 -3.76
C VAL A 48 -9.59 -1.02 -4.76
N GLU A 49 -9.57 0.31 -4.76
CA GLU A 49 -8.67 1.09 -5.63
C GLU A 49 -7.20 0.76 -5.36
N CYS A 50 -6.83 0.50 -4.09
CA CYS A 50 -5.49 0.06 -3.73
C CYS A 50 -5.15 -1.34 -4.29
N LEU A 51 -6.13 -2.25 -4.42
CA LEU A 51 -5.92 -3.55 -5.09
C LEU A 51 -5.67 -3.36 -6.59
N ASP A 52 -6.48 -2.54 -7.25
CA ASP A 52 -6.31 -2.23 -8.67
C ASP A 52 -4.97 -1.53 -8.93
N PHE A 53 -4.57 -0.63 -8.04
CA PHE A 53 -3.25 0.01 -8.12
C PHE A 53 -2.11 -0.98 -7.92
N ARG A 54 -2.24 -1.97 -7.01
CA ARG A 54 -1.24 -3.05 -6.85
C ARG A 54 -1.07 -3.86 -8.13
N GLN A 55 -2.15 -4.11 -8.86
CA GLN A 55 -2.09 -4.80 -10.15
C GLN A 55 -1.28 -3.97 -11.17
N ARG A 56 -1.49 -2.65 -11.23
CA ARG A 56 -0.73 -1.76 -12.12
C ARG A 56 0.74 -1.64 -11.73
N VAL A 57 1.06 -1.63 -10.43
CA VAL A 57 2.45 -1.75 -9.94
C VAL A 57 3.06 -3.07 -10.41
N HIS A 58 2.32 -4.18 -10.32
CA HIS A 58 2.80 -5.48 -10.78
C HIS A 58 3.08 -5.49 -12.30
N GLU A 59 2.23 -4.89 -13.11
CA GLU A 59 2.43 -4.70 -14.56
C GLU A 59 3.66 -3.82 -14.87
N ALA A 60 3.92 -2.77 -14.10
CA ALA A 60 5.17 -2.01 -14.23
C ALA A 60 6.40 -2.90 -13.94
N GLY A 61 6.26 -3.84 -12.99
CA GLY A 61 7.28 -4.83 -12.66
C GLY A 61 7.66 -5.74 -13.82
N THR A 62 6.71 -6.13 -14.68
CA THR A 62 7.04 -7.02 -15.81
C THR A 62 7.98 -6.35 -16.82
N HIS A 63 7.86 -5.03 -17.02
CA HIS A 63 8.80 -4.28 -17.85
C HIS A 63 10.19 -4.17 -17.21
N VAL A 64 10.26 -4.07 -15.88
CA VAL A 64 11.54 -4.07 -15.15
C VAL A 64 12.22 -5.43 -15.26
N ASP A 65 11.46 -6.51 -15.16
CA ASP A 65 11.96 -7.87 -15.38
C ASP A 65 12.51 -8.03 -16.80
N ASP A 66 11.83 -7.49 -17.82
CA ASP A 66 12.33 -7.50 -19.21
C ASP A 66 13.68 -6.77 -19.34
N VAL A 67 13.84 -5.59 -18.72
CA VAL A 67 15.11 -4.85 -18.70
C VAL A 67 16.23 -5.71 -18.10
N ASN A 68 15.96 -6.33 -16.94
CA ASN A 68 16.94 -7.17 -16.25
C ASN A 68 17.28 -8.44 -17.05
N ASN A 69 16.30 -9.02 -17.76
CA ASN A 69 16.49 -10.19 -18.61
C ASN A 69 17.39 -9.86 -19.81
N TRP A 70 17.15 -8.74 -20.50
CA TRP A 70 17.99 -8.30 -21.61
C TRP A 70 19.40 -7.92 -21.16
N ALA A 71 19.54 -7.21 -20.04
CA ALA A 71 20.85 -6.89 -19.45
C ALA A 71 21.64 -8.17 -19.12
N SER A 72 20.98 -9.15 -18.51
CA SER A 72 21.58 -10.45 -18.19
C SER A 72 21.96 -11.24 -19.46
N SER A 73 21.13 -11.20 -20.50
CA SER A 73 21.41 -11.82 -21.81
C SER A 73 22.68 -11.25 -22.44
N ILE A 74 22.81 -9.91 -22.47
CA ILE A 74 23.97 -9.20 -23.00
C ILE A 74 25.25 -9.58 -22.24
N GLN A 75 25.20 -9.57 -20.91
CA GLN A 75 26.33 -9.99 -20.07
C GLN A 75 26.69 -11.47 -20.28
N ALA A 76 25.71 -12.35 -20.46
CA ALA A 76 25.94 -13.77 -20.73
C ALA A 76 26.63 -14.02 -22.10
N MET A 77 26.46 -13.12 -23.06
CA MET A 77 27.22 -13.12 -24.31
C MET A 77 28.67 -12.61 -24.17
N GLY A 78 29.10 -12.26 -22.95
CA GLY A 78 30.44 -11.73 -22.67
C GLY A 78 30.62 -10.26 -23.05
N ILE A 79 29.52 -9.51 -23.15
CA ILE A 79 29.53 -8.08 -23.47
C ILE A 79 29.38 -7.31 -22.16
N GLU A 80 30.36 -6.47 -21.86
CA GLU A 80 30.29 -5.55 -20.73
C GLU A 80 29.34 -4.39 -21.05
N LEU A 81 28.41 -4.12 -20.15
CA LEU A 81 27.58 -2.92 -20.21
C LEU A 81 28.42 -1.72 -19.78
N SER A 82 28.18 -0.56 -20.37
CA SER A 82 28.83 0.67 -19.89
C SER A 82 28.34 1.04 -18.48
N ASP A 83 29.20 1.60 -17.64
CA ASP A 83 28.85 2.08 -16.29
C ASP A 83 27.56 2.92 -16.26
N GLN A 84 27.37 3.81 -17.24
CA GLN A 84 26.16 4.65 -17.33
C GLN A 84 24.88 3.81 -17.48
N LEU A 85 24.93 2.76 -18.29
CA LEU A 85 23.80 1.88 -18.56
C LEU A 85 23.48 1.01 -17.34
N GLU A 86 24.51 0.50 -16.65
CA GLU A 86 24.33 -0.22 -15.38
C GLU A 86 23.68 0.66 -14.32
N HIS A 87 24.14 1.91 -14.18
CA HIS A 87 23.52 2.88 -13.28
C HIS A 87 22.05 3.14 -13.61
N HIS A 88 21.68 3.23 -14.90
CA HIS A 88 20.29 3.39 -15.29
C HIS A 88 19.43 2.17 -14.93
N ILE A 89 19.93 0.95 -15.15
CA ILE A 89 19.22 -0.29 -14.78
C ILE A 89 19.02 -0.35 -13.26
N ILE A 90 20.05 -0.03 -12.47
CA ILE A 90 19.96 0.04 -11.01
C ILE A 90 18.90 1.07 -10.59
N ALA A 91 18.92 2.27 -11.17
CA ALA A 91 17.94 3.30 -10.85
C ALA A 91 16.50 2.89 -11.17
N ILE A 92 16.27 2.17 -12.28
CA ILE A 92 14.96 1.59 -12.63
C ILE A 92 14.52 0.59 -11.56
N ASN A 93 15.40 -0.33 -11.17
CA ASN A 93 15.12 -1.32 -10.13
C ASN A 93 14.80 -0.67 -8.77
N GLU A 94 15.59 0.32 -8.35
CA GLU A 94 15.38 1.04 -7.09
C GLU A 94 14.04 1.79 -7.06
N ARG A 95 13.66 2.42 -8.17
CA ARG A 95 12.35 3.08 -8.31
C ARG A 95 11.20 2.10 -8.19
N TYR A 96 11.30 0.94 -8.83
CA TYR A 96 10.29 -0.11 -8.71
C TYR A 96 10.21 -0.69 -7.29
N GLU A 97 11.35 -0.94 -6.63
CA GLU A 97 11.38 -1.38 -5.24
C GLU A 97 10.74 -0.36 -4.30
N LYS A 98 10.93 0.94 -4.56
CA LYS A 98 10.24 2.00 -3.82
C LYS A 98 8.72 1.92 -4.03
N LEU A 99 8.25 1.79 -5.27
CA LEU A 99 6.81 1.63 -5.56
C LEU A 99 6.19 0.44 -4.81
N LYS A 100 6.85 -0.72 -4.83
CA LYS A 100 6.38 -1.91 -4.10
C LYS A 100 6.27 -1.66 -2.59
N ARG A 101 7.26 -0.99 -2.00
CA ARG A 101 7.23 -0.61 -0.58
C ARG A 101 6.11 0.36 -0.29
N ASP A 102 5.98 1.43 -1.08
CA ASP A 102 5.00 2.48 -0.86
C ASP A 102 3.56 1.93 -0.95
N ILE A 103 3.26 1.09 -1.94
CA ILE A 103 1.93 0.48 -2.05
C ILE A 103 1.68 -0.56 -0.94
N GLY A 104 2.71 -1.30 -0.50
CA GLY A 104 2.62 -2.19 0.64
C GLY A 104 2.33 -1.45 1.94
N CYS A 105 2.98 -0.31 2.15
CA CYS A 105 2.72 0.58 3.29
C CYS A 105 1.28 1.13 3.26
N ARG A 106 0.81 1.61 2.11
CA ARG A 106 -0.58 2.09 1.94
C ARG A 106 -1.59 0.98 2.26
N TRP A 107 -1.40 -0.22 1.71
CA TRP A 107 -2.27 -1.37 1.98
C TRP A 107 -2.35 -1.69 3.46
N ALA A 108 -1.20 -1.79 4.13
CA ALA A 108 -1.15 -2.08 5.56
C ALA A 108 -1.77 -0.96 6.41
N ALA A 109 -1.69 0.30 5.97
CA ALA A 109 -2.35 1.42 6.64
C ALA A 109 -3.89 1.33 6.47
N LEU A 110 -4.38 1.02 5.27
CA LEU A 110 -5.82 0.82 5.01
C LEU A 110 -6.39 -0.35 5.81
N GLU A 111 -5.66 -1.47 5.91
CA GLU A 111 -6.09 -2.62 6.72
C GLU A 111 -6.18 -2.28 8.21
N ARG A 112 -5.21 -1.51 8.73
CA ARG A 112 -5.27 -1.02 10.11
C ARG A 112 -6.45 -0.07 10.32
N ALA A 113 -6.62 0.91 9.45
CA ALA A 113 -7.73 1.86 9.55
C ALA A 113 -9.10 1.15 9.52
N LEU A 114 -9.28 0.11 8.71
CA LEU A 114 -10.51 -0.69 8.68
C LEU A 114 -10.68 -1.58 9.92
N ASN A 115 -9.59 -2.08 10.51
CA ASN A 115 -9.66 -2.82 11.77
C ASN A 115 -10.07 -1.90 12.93
N ASP A 116 -9.45 -0.71 12.96
CA ASP A 116 -9.60 0.26 14.04
C ASP A 116 -10.89 1.06 13.93
N PHE A 117 -11.41 1.32 12.72
CA PHE A 117 -12.55 2.22 12.53
C PHE A 117 -13.65 1.66 11.63
N GLY A 118 -13.49 0.42 11.15
CA GLY A 118 -14.52 -0.23 10.33
C GLY A 118 -15.79 -0.55 11.12
N PRO A 119 -16.84 -1.04 10.45
CA PRO A 119 -18.14 -1.33 11.08
C PRO A 119 -18.09 -2.36 12.22
N ALA A 120 -17.01 -3.16 12.28
CA ALA A 120 -16.77 -4.14 13.33
C ALA A 120 -15.91 -3.60 14.49
N SER A 121 -15.40 -2.38 14.38
CA SER A 121 -14.56 -1.77 15.41
C SER A 121 -15.38 -1.21 16.55
N GLU A 122 -14.93 -1.43 17.79
CA GLU A 122 -15.53 -0.83 18.99
C GLU A 122 -14.95 0.55 19.33
N ASN A 123 -13.99 1.05 18.55
CA ASN A 123 -13.26 2.29 18.87
C ASN A 123 -14.17 3.53 18.92
N PHE A 124 -15.22 3.60 18.09
CA PHE A 124 -16.21 4.68 18.18
C PHE A 124 -16.94 4.73 19.54
N LEU A 125 -16.93 3.64 20.31
CA LEU A 125 -17.60 3.59 21.62
C LEU A 125 -16.78 4.28 22.72
N VAL A 126 -15.46 4.39 22.55
CA VAL A 126 -14.55 4.90 23.58
C VAL A 126 -14.75 6.41 23.80
N ASP A 127 -14.96 7.19 22.74
CA ASP A 127 -15.13 8.65 22.84
C ASP A 127 -16.49 9.09 23.42
N LEU A 128 -17.41 8.15 23.67
CA LEU A 128 -18.76 8.46 24.09
C LEU A 128 -18.92 8.60 25.61
N VAL A 129 -17.90 8.24 26.39
CA VAL A 129 -17.90 8.35 27.85
C VAL A 129 -16.55 8.83 28.36
N GLU A 130 -16.56 9.61 29.44
CA GLU A 130 -15.33 10.10 30.07
C GLU A 130 -14.72 9.06 31.02
N PRO A 131 -13.37 9.00 31.18
CA PRO A 131 -12.73 8.19 32.20
C PRO A 131 -13.33 8.44 33.60
N PRO A 132 -13.53 7.40 34.43
CA PRO A 132 -13.04 6.02 34.29
C PRO A 132 -13.98 5.08 33.52
N TRP A 133 -15.00 5.61 32.84
CA TRP A 133 -16.01 4.80 32.19
C TRP A 133 -15.56 4.34 30.80
N GLN A 134 -16.00 3.14 30.40
CA GLN A 134 -15.87 2.62 29.04
C GLN A 134 -17.22 2.07 28.58
N ARG A 135 -17.63 2.37 27.35
CA ARG A 135 -18.78 1.75 26.71
C ARG A 135 -18.34 0.51 25.92
N ALA A 136 -19.11 -0.56 26.00
CA ALA A 136 -18.93 -1.80 25.25
C ALA A 136 -20.27 -2.33 24.73
N ILE A 137 -20.25 -3.30 23.80
CA ILE A 137 -21.46 -3.99 23.32
C ILE A 137 -21.46 -5.43 23.81
N SER A 138 -22.57 -5.87 24.41
CA SER A 138 -22.68 -7.26 24.85
C SER A 138 -22.72 -8.21 23.65
N THR A 139 -21.88 -9.24 23.67
CA THR A 139 -21.83 -10.28 22.63
C THR A 139 -23.12 -11.11 22.53
N THR A 140 -23.91 -11.18 23.59
CA THR A 140 -25.13 -12.02 23.65
C THR A 140 -26.36 -11.30 23.11
N ASN A 141 -26.63 -10.08 23.57
CA ASN A 141 -27.84 -9.34 23.22
C ASN A 141 -27.59 -8.13 22.30
N ARG A 142 -26.33 -7.82 21.99
CA ARG A 142 -25.89 -6.67 21.18
C ARG A 142 -26.35 -5.30 21.70
N LEU A 143 -26.64 -5.21 23.00
CA LEU A 143 -26.96 -3.94 23.65
C LEU A 143 -25.70 -3.30 24.24
N PRO A 144 -25.62 -1.95 24.23
CA PRO A 144 -24.54 -1.26 24.90
C PRO A 144 -24.65 -1.40 26.42
N TYR A 145 -23.49 -1.53 27.06
CA TYR A 145 -23.33 -1.45 28.51
C TYR A 145 -22.08 -0.62 28.83
N TYR A 146 -21.98 -0.17 30.08
CA TYR A 146 -20.91 0.68 30.57
C TYR A 146 -20.13 -0.04 31.67
N ILE A 147 -18.82 0.14 31.66
CA ILE A 147 -17.87 -0.45 32.59
C ILE A 147 -17.23 0.69 33.35
N ASP A 148 -17.32 0.67 34.68
CA ASP A 148 -16.58 1.57 35.56
C ASP A 148 -15.27 0.89 35.96
N HIS A 149 -14.14 1.39 35.45
CA HIS A 149 -12.82 0.85 35.78
C HIS A 149 -12.35 1.25 37.19
N SER A 150 -12.97 2.22 37.86
CA SER A 150 -12.62 2.59 39.24
C SER A 150 -13.27 1.68 40.27
N ALA A 151 -14.54 1.31 40.04
CA ALA A 151 -15.30 0.46 40.95
C ALA A 151 -15.40 -1.01 40.49
N GLU A 152 -14.82 -1.35 39.33
CA GLU A 152 -14.85 -2.68 38.71
C GLU A 152 -16.28 -3.23 38.54
N HIS A 153 -17.23 -2.36 38.18
CA HIS A 153 -18.63 -2.74 37.98
C HIS A 153 -19.12 -2.44 36.56
N THR A 154 -20.21 -3.09 36.17
CA THR A 154 -20.88 -2.83 34.90
C THR A 154 -22.34 -2.43 35.11
N GLN A 155 -22.84 -1.55 34.25
CA GLN A 155 -24.23 -1.10 34.27
C GLN A 155 -24.79 -0.90 32.86
N TRP A 156 -26.11 -0.92 32.72
CA TRP A 156 -26.79 -0.70 31.44
C TRP A 156 -27.05 0.77 31.16
N ASP A 157 -27.19 1.58 32.21
CA ASP A 157 -27.49 3.01 32.10
C ASP A 157 -26.21 3.83 31.86
N HIS A 158 -26.35 4.88 31.07
CA HIS A 158 -25.24 5.78 30.78
C HIS A 158 -24.81 6.53 32.06
N PRO A 159 -23.52 6.69 32.37
CA PRO A 159 -23.07 7.30 33.63
C PRO A 159 -23.55 8.75 33.83
N ALA A 160 -23.74 9.51 32.75
CA ALA A 160 -24.33 10.85 32.83
C ALA A 160 -25.87 10.87 33.07
N MET A 161 -26.53 9.72 33.11
CA MET A 161 -27.97 9.59 33.37
C MET A 161 -28.29 9.07 34.77
N VAL A 162 -27.27 8.77 35.59
CA VAL A 162 -27.39 8.23 36.95
C VAL A 162 -26.88 9.24 37.98
#